data_AF-A0AAX6GG64-F1
#
_entry.id   AF-A0AAX6GG64-F1
#
_cell.length_a   1.000
_cell.length_b   1.000
_cell.length_c   1.000
_cell.angle_alpha   90.00
_cell.angle_beta   90.00
_cell.angle_gamma   90.00
#
_symmetry.space_group_name_H-M   'P 1'
#
loop_
_entity.id
_entity.type
_entity.pdbx_description
1 polymer ?
#
loop_
_entity_poly.entity_id
_entity_poly.type
_entity_poly.pdbx_seq_one_letter_code
_entity_poly.pdbx_strand_id
1 'polypeptide(L)'
;MATSSVWCFVPFFVVLVFVLILLPQGSQHQHHGRRNQILSQLSSKAILVEGWLRDKQSTTDAEPASSSSSTEYYYYMSGSGNGIPFSPNLSTCHPTSSQIPDSPHKKSHEVNCCPASPDSGEPIVRDFQFPSPSSASPVRIRRPAHRLALDREYLAKYNKAVAIMKRLPPDHPHSWHRQAQIHCLYCNGAYYQAAAAAAADVPFMVHESWLFFPFHRFYVYFHERILGKLIGDDTFALPYWNYDSPDGMPIPDIYMKGELHDMKRATRHLPPAPVAIDYTPDKLDLSDEPPAAEQTATNLALLYQHMVSGASKPELFMGCKLRPGEDGACSGMGTAEAAPHNSVHLWVGDASMLEYEDMGTLYAAARDPLFFAHHANLDRLWAVWRRLHGYRGSRPEFDDPQWLDSHFYFHDENADLVRVRVRDAIDMDRFGYAYEEVDLPWLDARPKPSVAPELARDLLRAKEKDYDNMLRMATNKGPWTLEETVRVQVTRPPKSTIKAGQEELEEVLVVEGISVEKGMHAKFDIYVNLVVDDTAASPKLREYAGCFVKMKGADVAMKGGSRNMKVGISEILEDLQAGEDESIWVSLVPRGGTANATRVDGIRIEYMQ
;
A
#
# COMPACT_ATOMS: atom_id res chain seq x y z
N MET A 1 -10.99 -3.57 53.48
CA MET A 1 -11.15 -4.30 52.20
C MET A 1 -11.80 -3.33 51.22
N ALA A 2 -11.09 -3.10 50.10
CA ALA A 2 -11.34 -2.33 48.86
C ALA A 2 -12.62 -1.46 48.76
N THR A 3 -12.61 -0.13 48.58
CA THR A 3 -12.08 0.74 47.48
C THR A 3 -12.77 0.47 46.12
N SER A 4 -13.27 1.43 45.33
CA SER A 4 -12.87 2.84 45.15
C SER A 4 -14.00 3.70 44.56
N SER A 5 -13.94 4.98 44.89
CA SER A 5 -14.71 6.10 44.31
C SER A 5 -13.85 6.90 43.32
N VAL A 6 -14.57 7.62 42.46
CA VAL A 6 -14.20 8.59 41.42
C VAL A 6 -13.33 9.75 41.94
N TRP A 7 -12.48 10.36 41.08
CA TRP A 7 -12.47 11.80 40.70
C TRP A 7 -11.14 12.30 40.08
N CYS A 8 -11.33 13.29 39.19
CA CYS A 8 -10.47 14.02 38.26
C CYS A 8 -9.12 14.55 38.75
N PHE A 9 -8.20 14.77 37.80
CA PHE A 9 -7.11 15.76 37.91
C PHE A 9 -6.83 16.48 36.58
N VAL A 10 -6.67 17.80 36.68
CA VAL A 10 -6.06 18.73 35.72
C VAL A 10 -5.07 19.61 36.54
N PRO A 11 -3.95 20.09 35.96
CA PRO A 11 -2.65 20.10 36.63
C PRO A 11 -2.19 21.50 37.11
N PHE A 12 -1.16 21.55 37.96
CA PHE A 12 -0.43 22.78 38.26
C PHE A 12 1.09 22.60 38.25
N PHE A 13 1.72 23.55 37.57
CA PHE A 13 3.14 23.79 37.36
C PHE A 13 3.80 24.45 38.61
N VAL A 14 5.09 24.13 38.81
CA VAL A 14 6.19 25.00 39.33
C VAL A 14 6.28 25.25 40.83
N VAL A 15 7.42 24.86 41.44
CA VAL A 15 8.51 25.75 41.93
C VAL A 15 9.70 24.88 42.36
N LEU A 16 10.88 25.20 41.82
CA LEU A 16 12.19 24.63 42.12
C LEU A 16 12.91 25.51 43.17
N VAL A 17 13.67 24.85 44.07
CA VAL A 17 14.84 25.35 44.82
C VAL A 17 14.61 26.28 46.00
N PHE A 18 14.88 25.80 47.22
CA PHE A 18 15.71 26.49 48.22
C PHE A 18 16.30 25.46 49.24
N VAL A 19 17.63 25.40 49.27
CA VAL A 19 18.55 25.09 50.40
C VAL A 19 18.75 23.64 50.88
N LEU A 20 19.88 23.06 50.43
CA LEU A 20 20.73 22.15 51.20
C LEU A 20 21.74 22.98 52.00
N ILE A 21 21.59 23.01 53.33
CA ILE A 21 22.68 23.28 54.29
C ILE A 21 22.46 22.31 55.45
N LEU A 22 23.41 21.41 55.69
CA LEU A 22 24.02 21.05 56.98
C LEU A 22 24.68 19.65 56.96
N LEU A 23 26.03 19.68 56.90
CA LEU A 23 27.01 18.83 57.62
C LEU A 23 27.27 17.36 57.16
N PRO A 24 28.43 16.76 57.51
CA PRO A 24 29.80 17.31 57.57
C PRO A 24 30.89 16.37 56.95
N GLN A 25 32.12 16.90 56.89
CA GLN A 25 33.34 16.33 56.29
C GLN A 25 33.91 15.10 57.04
N GLY A 26 34.43 14.15 56.25
CA GLY A 26 35.30 13.04 56.67
C GLY A 26 36.26 12.67 55.53
N SER A 27 37.46 12.21 55.87
CA SER A 27 38.73 12.33 55.15
C SER A 27 39.03 11.36 53.99
N GLN A 28 39.72 11.92 53.00
CA GLN A 28 40.84 11.40 52.17
C GLN A 28 40.74 10.17 51.23
N HIS A 29 41.28 10.45 50.03
CA HIS A 29 42.03 9.62 49.06
C HIS A 29 41.30 8.86 47.92
N GLN A 30 41.63 9.33 46.70
CA GLN A 30 41.81 8.61 45.42
C GLN A 30 40.71 7.68 44.89
N HIS A 31 40.01 8.09 43.83
CA HIS A 31 40.16 7.53 42.47
C HIS A 31 39.14 8.13 41.47
N HIS A 32 39.66 8.47 40.30
CA HIS A 32 39.09 8.49 38.94
C HIS A 32 37.57 8.58 38.67
N GLY A 33 37.22 9.51 37.76
CA GLY A 33 36.35 9.21 36.62
C GLY A 33 34.91 9.76 36.67
N ARG A 34 34.52 10.45 35.59
CA ARG A 34 33.15 10.90 35.22
C ARG A 34 32.53 12.03 36.04
N ARG A 35 32.89 13.29 35.72
CA ARG A 35 32.00 14.44 35.96
C ARG A 35 32.39 15.72 35.20
N ASN A 36 32.52 15.65 33.88
CA ASN A 36 32.65 16.84 33.03
C ASN A 36 32.10 16.57 31.62
N GLN A 37 30.78 16.40 31.50
CA GLN A 37 30.05 16.58 30.22
C GLN A 37 28.52 16.69 30.42
N ILE A 38 28.09 17.26 31.54
CA ILE A 38 26.69 17.61 31.81
C ILE A 38 26.71 19.00 32.43
N LEU A 39 26.99 20.03 31.62
CA LEU A 39 26.83 21.45 31.99
C LEU A 39 26.99 22.42 30.78
N SER A 40 26.63 22.01 29.55
CA SER A 40 26.67 22.91 28.39
C SER A 40 25.52 22.78 27.37
N GLN A 41 24.36 22.23 27.75
CA GLN A 41 23.20 22.13 26.83
C GLN A 41 21.86 22.60 27.44
N LEU A 42 21.88 23.56 28.37
CA LEU A 42 20.66 24.17 28.94
C LEU A 42 20.63 25.70 28.80
N SER A 43 21.00 26.22 27.63
CA SER A 43 20.84 27.65 27.33
C SER A 43 20.62 27.90 25.84
N SER A 44 19.51 27.45 25.26
CA SER A 44 19.04 27.90 23.92
C SER A 44 17.57 27.51 23.62
N LYS A 45 16.62 27.64 24.57
CA LYS A 45 15.18 27.63 24.25
C LYS A 45 14.41 28.44 25.31
N ALA A 46 14.43 29.76 25.17
CA ALA A 46 13.54 30.69 25.89
C ALA A 46 13.43 32.02 25.14
N ILE A 47 12.86 31.98 23.92
CA ILE A 47 12.37 33.17 23.22
C ILE A 47 11.11 32.74 22.45
N LEU A 48 9.94 33.17 22.94
CA LEU A 48 8.66 33.40 22.22
C LEU A 48 7.46 33.26 23.19
N VAL A 49 7.37 34.13 24.20
CA VAL A 49 6.08 34.47 24.84
C VAL A 49 6.17 35.91 25.37
N GLU A 50 6.04 36.91 24.49
CA GLU A 50 5.63 38.28 24.85
C GLU A 50 4.99 38.96 23.62
N GLY A 51 3.75 38.57 23.31
CA GLY A 51 2.99 39.16 22.20
C GLY A 51 1.49 39.04 22.36
N TRP A 52 1.01 38.86 23.59
CA TRP A 52 -0.41 38.76 23.91
C TRP A 52 -0.63 39.53 25.21
N LEU A 53 -1.00 40.81 25.10
CA LEU A 53 -1.78 41.63 26.05
C LEU A 53 -1.56 43.13 25.79
N ARG A 54 -2.33 43.69 24.84
CA ARG A 54 -2.74 45.11 24.63
C ARG A 54 -3.32 45.13 23.21
N ASP A 55 -4.62 45.20 22.99
CA ASP A 55 -5.46 46.37 23.26
C ASP A 55 -6.91 46.01 23.56
N LYS A 56 -7.56 46.85 24.37
CA LYS A 56 -9.00 46.85 24.66
C LYS A 56 -9.61 48.19 24.22
N GLN A 57 -10.89 48.12 23.80
CA GLN A 57 -11.92 49.19 23.73
C GLN A 57 -11.82 50.18 22.56
N SER A 58 -12.88 50.64 21.87
CA SER A 58 -14.36 50.56 21.91
C SER A 58 -14.88 51.05 20.53
N THR A 59 -16.03 50.70 19.94
CA THR A 59 -17.41 51.15 20.26
C THR A 59 -18.45 50.49 19.31
N THR A 60 -19.60 50.10 19.88
CA THR A 60 -21.02 50.11 19.40
C THR A 60 -21.40 50.25 17.91
N ASP A 61 -22.17 49.30 17.35
CA ASP A 61 -23.64 49.40 17.05
C ASP A 61 -24.16 48.18 16.23
N ALA A 62 -25.48 47.96 16.26
CA ALA A 62 -26.18 46.71 15.93
C ALA A 62 -26.89 46.67 14.55
N GLU A 63 -26.98 45.43 14.00
CA GLU A 63 -27.94 44.82 13.02
C GLU A 63 -28.04 45.31 11.54
N PRO A 64 -28.56 44.49 10.58
CA PRO A 64 -28.59 43.02 10.46
C PRO A 64 -28.09 42.48 9.09
N ALA A 65 -28.07 41.15 8.98
CA ALA A 65 -27.57 40.35 7.86
C ALA A 65 -28.21 40.61 6.48
N SER A 66 -27.37 40.59 5.43
CA SER A 66 -27.79 40.31 4.05
C SER A 66 -26.75 39.45 3.32
N SER A 67 -27.25 38.39 2.71
CA SER A 67 -26.56 37.45 1.83
C SER A 67 -25.77 38.11 0.69
N SER A 68 -24.53 37.69 0.49
CA SER A 68 -23.88 37.77 -0.84
C SER A 68 -22.85 36.66 -0.99
N SER A 69 -23.00 35.92 -2.08
CA SER A 69 -22.07 34.90 -2.59
C SER A 69 -20.63 35.41 -2.61
N SER A 70 -19.73 34.72 -1.92
CA SER A 70 -18.28 34.92 -2.10
C SER A 70 -17.79 33.90 -3.13
N THR A 71 -17.64 34.37 -4.37
CA THR A 71 -16.80 33.75 -5.39
C THR A 71 -15.36 33.77 -4.85
N GLU A 72 -14.83 32.62 -4.44
CA GLU A 72 -13.44 32.54 -3.98
C GLU A 72 -12.48 32.69 -5.16
N TYR A 73 -11.73 33.79 -5.15
CA TYR A 73 -10.59 34.03 -6.01
C TYR A 73 -9.43 33.10 -5.59
N TYR A 74 -8.95 32.29 -6.53
CA TYR A 74 -7.72 31.50 -6.39
C TYR A 74 -6.53 32.43 -6.10
N TYR A 75 -6.00 32.35 -4.88
CA TYR A 75 -4.73 32.99 -4.54
C TYR A 75 -3.59 32.14 -5.10
N TYR A 76 -3.06 32.53 -6.26
CA TYR A 76 -1.81 32.00 -6.79
C TYR A 76 -0.66 32.50 -5.92
N MET A 77 -0.21 31.67 -4.98
CA MET A 77 1.11 31.81 -4.39
C MET A 77 2.13 31.26 -5.39
N SER A 78 2.82 32.17 -6.08
CA SER A 78 4.00 31.86 -6.90
C SER A 78 5.15 31.41 -5.98
N GLY A 79 5.19 30.12 -5.68
CA GLY A 79 6.33 29.40 -5.13
C GLY A 79 6.76 28.31 -6.10
N SER A 80 8.04 27.98 -6.13
CA SER A 80 8.60 26.83 -6.87
C SER A 80 7.70 25.59 -6.74
N GLY A 81 7.53 24.81 -7.82
CA GLY A 81 6.55 23.72 -7.99
C GLY A 81 6.57 22.53 -7.03
N ASN A 82 7.12 22.68 -5.82
CA ASN A 82 7.05 21.73 -4.71
C ASN A 82 5.82 22.08 -3.83
N GLY A 83 4.64 21.51 -4.13
CA GLY A 83 3.48 21.66 -3.24
C GLY A 83 2.09 21.54 -3.86
N ILE A 84 1.96 21.21 -5.15
CA ILE A 84 0.63 21.00 -5.75
C ILE A 84 0.15 19.58 -5.39
N PRO A 85 -1.00 19.43 -4.71
CA PRO A 85 -1.55 18.12 -4.37
C PRO A 85 -2.02 17.36 -5.61
N PHE A 86 -1.93 16.03 -5.58
CA PHE A 86 -2.46 15.19 -6.65
C PHE A 86 -3.98 15.04 -6.51
N SER A 87 -4.68 15.25 -7.61
CA SER A 87 -6.12 15.01 -7.71
C SER A 87 -6.53 14.75 -9.16
N PRO A 88 -7.62 13.99 -9.39
CA PRO A 88 -8.15 13.81 -10.72
C PRO A 88 -8.86 15.09 -11.19
N ASN A 89 -8.74 15.39 -12.48
CA ASN A 89 -9.53 16.43 -13.14
C ASN A 89 -10.87 15.85 -13.60
N LEU A 90 -11.93 16.07 -12.81
CA LEU A 90 -13.28 15.55 -13.12
C LEU A 90 -13.90 16.10 -14.41
N SER A 91 -13.32 17.15 -15.00
CA SER A 91 -13.77 17.66 -16.32
C SER A 91 -13.16 16.88 -17.48
N THR A 92 -12.18 16.03 -17.19
CA THR A 92 -11.60 15.10 -18.15
C THR A 92 -12.24 13.75 -17.96
N CYS A 93 -12.43 13.01 -19.03
CA CYS A 93 -12.55 11.57 -18.99
C CYS A 93 -12.35 11.05 -20.40
N HIS A 94 -11.53 10.03 -20.58
CA HIS A 94 -11.32 9.44 -21.89
C HIS A 94 -11.30 7.91 -21.83
N PRO A 95 -11.68 7.24 -22.93
CA PRO A 95 -11.41 5.82 -23.08
C PRO A 95 -9.92 5.53 -22.97
N THR A 96 -9.63 4.31 -22.54
CA THR A 96 -8.29 3.84 -22.26
C THR A 96 -8.10 2.58 -23.10
N SER A 97 -6.95 2.38 -23.76
CA SER A 97 -6.74 1.22 -24.65
C SER A 97 -5.63 0.30 -24.16
N SER A 98 -5.92 -0.97 -23.91
CA SER A 98 -4.90 -2.01 -23.71
C SER A 98 -4.59 -2.70 -25.04
N GLN A 99 -3.32 -3.08 -25.26
CA GLN A 99 -2.93 -3.87 -26.43
C GLN A 99 -3.18 -5.35 -26.15
N ILE A 100 -3.75 -6.08 -27.12
CA ILE A 100 -3.93 -7.54 -27.03
C ILE A 100 -2.72 -8.22 -27.69
N PRO A 101 -1.86 -8.94 -26.93
CA PRO A 101 -0.60 -9.51 -27.45
C PRO A 101 -0.78 -10.53 -28.58
N ASP A 102 -1.84 -11.34 -28.54
CA ASP A 102 -2.06 -12.48 -29.44
C ASP A 102 -3.08 -12.23 -30.58
N SER A 103 -3.41 -10.97 -30.86
CA SER A 103 -4.29 -10.67 -32.00
C SER A 103 -3.46 -10.60 -33.30
N PRO A 104 -3.87 -11.28 -34.40
CA PRO A 104 -3.16 -11.23 -35.69
C PRO A 104 -3.07 -9.81 -36.30
N HIS A 105 -3.71 -8.82 -35.68
CA HIS A 105 -3.66 -7.40 -36.05
C HIS A 105 -3.25 -6.46 -34.90
N LYS A 106 -2.72 -6.95 -33.77
CA LYS A 106 -2.50 -6.14 -32.54
C LYS A 106 -3.75 -5.31 -32.19
N LYS A 107 -4.95 -5.93 -32.21
CA LYS A 107 -6.18 -5.23 -31.86
C LYS A 107 -6.04 -4.64 -30.46
N SER A 108 -6.39 -3.37 -30.31
CA SER A 108 -6.53 -2.71 -29.02
C SER A 108 -7.89 -3.06 -28.42
N HIS A 109 -7.93 -3.44 -27.15
CA HIS A 109 -9.16 -3.46 -26.37
C HIS A 109 -9.38 -2.06 -25.80
N GLU A 110 -10.45 -1.40 -26.25
CA GLU A 110 -10.83 -0.09 -25.72
C GLU A 110 -11.73 -0.29 -24.51
N VAL A 111 -11.31 0.27 -23.38
CA VAL A 111 -12.01 0.29 -22.11
C VAL A 111 -12.52 1.71 -21.89
N ASN A 112 -13.85 1.87 -21.96
CA ASN A 112 -14.48 3.15 -21.64
C ASN A 112 -15.03 3.13 -20.21
N CYS A 113 -14.30 3.78 -19.30
CA CYS A 113 -14.72 3.95 -17.91
C CYS A 113 -15.61 5.19 -17.71
N CYS A 114 -15.89 5.99 -18.74
CA CYS A 114 -16.45 7.32 -18.54
C CYS A 114 -17.94 7.32 -18.20
N PRO A 115 -18.37 8.21 -17.29
CA PRO A 115 -19.79 8.48 -17.07
C PRO A 115 -20.46 9.03 -18.34
N ALA A 116 -21.77 8.88 -18.45
CA ALA A 116 -22.55 9.47 -19.56
C ALA A 116 -22.53 11.01 -19.56
N SER A 117 -22.27 11.63 -18.41
CA SER A 117 -22.08 13.07 -18.24
C SER A 117 -20.84 13.31 -17.36
N PRO A 118 -20.02 14.33 -17.65
CA PRO A 118 -18.83 14.60 -16.85
C PRO A 118 -19.18 14.85 -15.38
N ASP A 119 -18.42 14.25 -14.47
CA ASP A 119 -18.65 14.41 -13.03
C ASP A 119 -18.39 15.85 -12.56
N SER A 120 -17.66 16.66 -13.33
CA SER A 120 -17.48 18.10 -13.06
C SER A 120 -18.76 18.94 -13.16
N GLY A 121 -19.80 18.42 -13.80
CA GLY A 121 -21.12 19.05 -13.84
C GLY A 121 -21.89 18.92 -12.53
N GLU A 122 -21.47 18.03 -11.63
CA GLU A 122 -22.07 17.83 -10.32
C GLU A 122 -21.42 18.77 -9.29
N PRO A 123 -22.20 19.52 -8.50
CA PRO A 123 -21.63 20.37 -7.46
C PRO A 123 -20.95 19.48 -6.41
N ILE A 124 -19.67 19.74 -6.15
CA ILE A 124 -19.00 19.17 -4.97
C ILE A 124 -19.74 19.71 -3.74
N VAL A 125 -20.51 18.84 -3.09
CA VAL A 125 -21.44 19.25 -2.04
C VAL A 125 -20.68 19.67 -0.78
N ARG A 126 -19.58 18.97 -0.46
CA ARG A 126 -18.78 19.22 0.74
C ARG A 126 -17.41 18.51 0.75
N ASP A 127 -16.54 19.00 1.63
CA ASP A 127 -15.39 18.23 2.13
C ASP A 127 -15.86 17.11 3.06
N PHE A 128 -15.12 15.99 3.07
CA PHE A 128 -15.33 14.88 3.98
C PHE A 128 -15.32 15.33 5.44
N GLN A 129 -16.24 14.75 6.20
CA GLN A 129 -16.29 14.90 7.64
C GLN A 129 -16.40 13.51 8.25
N PHE A 130 -15.61 13.29 9.30
CA PHE A 130 -15.73 12.07 10.08
C PHE A 130 -17.13 11.94 10.68
N PRO A 131 -17.64 10.71 10.85
CA PRO A 131 -18.89 10.49 11.56
C PRO A 131 -18.85 11.13 12.95
N SER A 132 -19.92 11.83 13.33
CA SER A 132 -19.97 12.55 14.60
C SER A 132 -19.85 11.59 15.79
N PRO A 133 -19.01 11.88 16.80
CA PRO A 133 -18.99 11.12 18.06
C PRO A 133 -20.33 11.11 18.80
N SER A 134 -21.20 12.09 18.53
CA SER A 134 -22.55 12.18 19.09
C SER A 134 -23.59 11.34 18.34
N SER A 135 -23.23 10.76 17.17
CA SER A 135 -24.06 9.74 16.55
C SER A 135 -23.97 8.51 17.45
N ALA A 136 -25.08 8.14 18.08
CA ALA A 136 -25.17 6.96 18.96
C ALA A 136 -24.96 5.62 18.21
N SER A 137 -24.46 5.66 16.97
CA SER A 137 -24.23 4.50 16.12
C SER A 137 -23.02 3.72 16.64
N PRO A 138 -23.16 2.40 16.85
CA PRO A 138 -22.04 1.57 17.28
C PRO A 138 -20.97 1.53 16.20
N VAL A 139 -19.71 1.36 16.62
CA VAL A 139 -18.58 1.11 15.71
C VAL A 139 -18.88 -0.15 14.89
N ARG A 140 -18.80 -0.04 13.57
CA ARG A 140 -18.98 -1.18 12.66
C ARG A 140 -17.78 -2.12 12.77
N ILE A 141 -17.99 -3.38 13.15
CA ILE A 141 -16.91 -4.36 13.26
C ILE A 141 -16.88 -5.25 12.01
N ARG A 142 -15.87 -5.07 11.17
CA ARG A 142 -15.60 -5.93 10.01
C ARG A 142 -15.06 -7.27 10.51
N ARG A 143 -15.72 -8.37 10.13
CA ARG A 143 -15.41 -9.74 10.61
C ARG A 143 -14.75 -10.58 9.51
N PRO A 144 -13.93 -11.60 9.85
CA PRO A 144 -13.35 -12.50 8.87
C PRO A 144 -14.45 -13.21 8.07
N ALA A 145 -14.38 -13.11 6.74
CA ALA A 145 -15.41 -13.64 5.86
C ALA A 145 -15.67 -15.15 6.03
N HIS A 146 -14.63 -15.95 6.29
CA HIS A 146 -14.76 -17.40 6.52
C HIS A 146 -15.59 -17.75 7.77
N ARG A 147 -15.66 -16.86 8.77
CA ARG A 147 -16.45 -17.06 10.00
C ARG A 147 -17.94 -16.75 9.81
N LEU A 148 -18.32 -16.17 8.67
CA LEU A 148 -19.68 -15.68 8.39
C LEU A 148 -20.52 -16.66 7.58
N ALA A 149 -19.92 -17.77 7.10
CA ALA A 149 -20.61 -18.77 6.28
C ALA A 149 -21.83 -19.40 6.96
N LEU A 150 -21.85 -19.44 8.30
CA LEU A 150 -22.96 -19.99 9.09
C LEU A 150 -23.90 -18.92 9.67
N ASP A 151 -23.55 -17.63 9.54
CA ASP A 151 -24.34 -16.50 10.04
C ASP A 151 -25.44 -16.14 9.02
N ARG A 152 -26.57 -16.86 9.11
CA ARG A 152 -27.68 -16.73 8.14
C ARG A 152 -28.26 -15.31 8.08
N GLU A 153 -28.32 -14.60 9.20
CA GLU A 153 -28.85 -13.24 9.27
C GLU A 153 -27.90 -12.26 8.56
N TYR A 154 -26.60 -12.38 8.84
CA TYR A 154 -25.59 -11.58 8.15
C TYR A 154 -25.60 -11.82 6.64
N LEU A 155 -25.65 -13.09 6.21
CA LEU A 155 -25.70 -13.43 4.79
C LEU A 155 -26.96 -12.89 4.10
N ALA A 156 -28.12 -13.00 4.76
CA ALA A 156 -29.37 -12.49 4.23
C ALA A 156 -29.31 -10.97 4.04
N LYS A 157 -28.78 -10.22 5.02
CA LYS A 157 -28.69 -8.75 4.88
C LYS A 157 -27.65 -8.31 3.86
N TYR A 158 -26.50 -8.98 3.77
CA TYR A 158 -25.48 -8.63 2.77
C TYR A 158 -25.97 -8.93 1.35
N ASN A 159 -26.55 -10.12 1.12
CA ASN A 159 -27.17 -10.44 -0.17
C ASN A 159 -28.30 -9.45 -0.52
N LYS A 160 -29.13 -9.05 0.44
CA LYS A 160 -30.17 -8.05 0.22
C LYS A 160 -29.58 -6.70 -0.21
N ALA A 161 -28.52 -6.22 0.45
CA ALA A 161 -27.88 -4.96 0.11
C ALA A 161 -27.32 -4.97 -1.32
N VAL A 162 -26.58 -6.03 -1.67
CA VAL A 162 -26.02 -6.19 -3.03
C VAL A 162 -27.13 -6.37 -4.07
N ALA A 163 -28.20 -7.12 -3.77
CA ALA A 163 -29.35 -7.25 -4.67
C ALA A 163 -30.01 -5.90 -4.98
N ILE A 164 -30.19 -5.04 -3.97
CA ILE A 164 -30.75 -3.70 -4.17
C ILE A 164 -29.78 -2.87 -5.01
N MET A 165 -28.49 -2.87 -4.66
CA MET A 165 -27.43 -2.13 -5.35
C MET A 165 -27.34 -2.49 -6.84
N LYS A 166 -27.46 -3.77 -7.20
CA LYS A 166 -27.47 -4.26 -8.59
C LYS A 166 -28.74 -3.92 -9.37
N ARG A 167 -29.86 -3.66 -8.69
CA ARG A 167 -31.15 -3.29 -9.32
C ARG A 167 -31.32 -1.79 -9.54
N LEU A 168 -30.46 -0.96 -8.95
CA LEU A 168 -30.47 0.47 -9.19
C LEU A 168 -30.18 0.77 -10.67
N PRO A 169 -30.69 1.89 -11.20
CA PRO A 169 -30.34 2.36 -12.54
C PRO A 169 -28.81 2.45 -12.71
N PRO A 170 -28.23 2.03 -13.86
CA PRO A 170 -26.78 2.01 -14.04
C PRO A 170 -26.09 3.38 -13.92
N ASP A 171 -26.82 4.47 -14.06
CA ASP A 171 -26.35 5.85 -13.89
C ASP A 171 -26.47 6.36 -12.44
N HIS A 172 -27.24 5.68 -11.59
CA HIS A 172 -27.37 6.02 -10.18
C HIS A 172 -26.01 5.84 -9.46
N PRO A 173 -25.52 6.82 -8.67
CA PRO A 173 -24.16 6.80 -8.08
C PRO A 173 -23.91 5.61 -7.14
N HIS A 174 -24.96 5.10 -6.50
CA HIS A 174 -24.90 3.91 -5.65
C HIS A 174 -25.07 2.59 -6.40
N SER A 175 -25.35 2.58 -7.70
CA SER A 175 -25.53 1.32 -8.42
C SER A 175 -24.26 0.50 -8.42
N TRP A 176 -24.39 -0.82 -8.49
CA TRP A 176 -23.24 -1.73 -8.56
C TRP A 176 -22.32 -1.38 -9.73
N HIS A 177 -22.92 -0.98 -10.86
CA HIS A 177 -22.20 -0.54 -12.04
C HIS A 177 -21.33 0.70 -11.75
N ARG A 178 -21.90 1.76 -11.15
CA ARG A 178 -21.13 2.97 -10.82
C ARG A 178 -20.07 2.71 -9.77
N GLN A 179 -20.37 1.90 -8.75
CA GLN A 179 -19.37 1.51 -7.76
C GLN A 179 -18.18 0.81 -8.44
N ALA A 180 -18.41 -0.22 -9.26
CA ALA A 180 -17.34 -0.89 -10.01
C ALA A 180 -16.58 0.06 -10.96
N GLN A 181 -17.29 1.02 -11.57
CA GLN A 181 -16.71 1.99 -12.49
C GLN A 181 -15.76 2.99 -11.81
N ILE A 182 -15.93 3.29 -10.52
CA ILE A 182 -14.99 4.14 -9.75
C ILE A 182 -13.58 3.54 -9.82
N HIS A 183 -13.44 2.23 -9.63
CA HIS A 183 -12.14 1.58 -9.72
C HIS A 183 -11.54 1.70 -11.15
N CYS A 184 -12.36 1.47 -12.19
CA CYS A 184 -11.96 1.68 -13.58
C CYS A 184 -11.43 3.11 -13.82
N LEU A 185 -12.16 4.12 -13.36
CA LEU A 185 -11.82 5.54 -13.56
C LEU A 185 -10.45 5.92 -12.97
N TYR A 186 -10.21 5.50 -11.72
CA TYR A 186 -9.01 5.88 -10.96
C TYR A 186 -7.80 4.97 -11.21
N CYS A 187 -8.00 3.80 -11.81
CA CYS A 187 -6.98 2.75 -11.94
C CYS A 187 -6.62 2.40 -13.39
N ASN A 188 -7.30 2.99 -14.38
CA ASN A 188 -6.97 2.83 -15.80
C ASN A 188 -6.53 4.12 -16.48
N GLY A 189 -6.37 5.20 -15.71
CA GLY A 189 -5.90 6.48 -16.22
C GLY A 189 -6.95 7.20 -17.06
N ALA A 190 -8.24 7.02 -16.75
CA ALA A 190 -9.32 7.66 -17.49
C ALA A 190 -9.40 9.17 -17.21
N TYR A 191 -8.98 9.59 -16.01
CA TYR A 191 -8.83 11.00 -15.64
C TYR A 191 -7.40 11.47 -15.88
N TYR A 192 -7.23 12.75 -16.22
CA TYR A 192 -5.94 13.43 -16.12
C TYR A 192 -5.74 14.07 -14.75
N GLN A 193 -4.51 14.41 -14.42
CA GLN A 193 -4.18 15.12 -13.18
C GLN A 193 -4.65 16.58 -13.24
N ALA A 194 -5.14 17.13 -12.12
CA ALA A 194 -5.63 18.52 -12.04
C ALA A 194 -4.53 19.59 -11.88
N ALA A 195 -3.23 19.24 -11.89
CA ALA A 195 -2.11 20.13 -11.55
C ALA A 195 -1.49 20.90 -12.76
N ALA A 196 -0.94 22.08 -12.47
CA ALA A 196 -0.64 23.21 -13.36
C ALA A 196 -0.11 22.89 -14.78
N ALA A 197 -0.78 23.44 -15.81
CA ALA A 197 -0.43 23.72 -17.23
C ALA A 197 0.51 22.77 -18.02
N ALA A 198 1.57 22.25 -17.40
CA ALA A 198 2.51 21.27 -17.93
C ALA A 198 2.04 19.79 -17.79
N ALA A 199 0.93 19.52 -17.10
CA ALA A 199 0.42 18.16 -16.84
C ALA A 199 -0.99 17.88 -17.40
N ALA A 200 -1.49 18.70 -18.32
CA ALA A 200 -2.88 18.64 -18.81
C ALA A 200 -3.30 17.28 -19.42
N ASP A 201 -2.34 16.50 -19.93
CA ASP A 201 -2.54 15.18 -20.54
C ASP A 201 -1.79 14.05 -19.80
N VAL A 202 -1.44 14.26 -18.52
CA VAL A 202 -0.83 13.19 -17.70
C VAL A 202 -1.95 12.42 -16.99
N PRO A 203 -2.08 11.11 -17.21
CA PRO A 203 -3.08 10.29 -16.52
C PRO A 203 -2.93 10.33 -15.00
N PHE A 204 -4.06 10.33 -14.30
CA PHE A 204 -4.16 10.20 -12.86
C PHE A 204 -4.30 8.71 -12.51
N MET A 205 -3.46 8.23 -11.60
CA MET A 205 -3.43 6.83 -11.16
C MET A 205 -3.21 6.74 -9.66
N VAL A 206 -4.01 5.91 -9.00
CA VAL A 206 -3.88 5.63 -7.57
C VAL A 206 -2.98 4.42 -7.27
N HIS A 207 -2.84 3.53 -8.24
CA HIS A 207 -1.93 2.38 -8.18
C HIS A 207 -0.47 2.79 -8.42
N GLU A 208 0.45 1.94 -7.99
CA GLU A 208 1.91 2.03 -8.13
C GLU A 208 2.51 3.28 -7.49
N SER A 209 1.87 3.74 -6.42
CA SER A 209 2.27 4.95 -5.69
C SER A 209 1.75 4.94 -4.26
N TRP A 210 2.26 5.87 -3.45
CA TRP A 210 1.77 6.17 -2.10
C TRP A 210 0.27 6.53 -1.97
N LEU A 211 -0.49 6.63 -3.07
CA LEU A 211 -1.95 6.89 -3.07
C LEU A 211 -2.78 5.60 -2.95
N PHE A 212 -2.16 4.42 -3.12
CA PHE A 212 -2.82 3.13 -3.15
C PHE A 212 -3.71 2.89 -1.92
N PHE A 213 -3.12 2.91 -0.73
CA PHE A 213 -3.85 2.68 0.52
C PHE A 213 -4.93 3.72 0.85
N PRO A 214 -4.64 5.04 0.84
CA PRO A 214 -5.64 6.03 1.23
C PRO A 214 -6.85 6.07 0.28
N PHE A 215 -6.64 5.87 -1.04
CA PHE A 215 -7.75 5.77 -1.98
C PHE A 215 -8.66 4.57 -1.66
N HIS A 216 -8.08 3.37 -1.53
CA HIS A 216 -8.85 2.15 -1.31
C HIS A 216 -9.55 2.13 0.06
N ARG A 217 -8.98 2.76 1.11
CA ARG A 217 -9.66 2.96 2.40
C ARG A 217 -10.98 3.72 2.23
N PHE A 218 -10.96 4.87 1.54
CA PHE A 218 -12.17 5.63 1.28
C PHE A 218 -13.15 4.88 0.38
N TYR A 219 -12.63 4.17 -0.63
CA TYR A 219 -13.48 3.40 -1.54
C TYR A 219 -14.28 2.32 -0.79
N VAL A 220 -13.62 1.50 0.03
CA VAL A 220 -14.28 0.48 0.86
C VAL A 220 -15.18 1.13 1.91
N TYR A 221 -14.79 2.27 2.49
CA TYR A 221 -15.59 2.99 3.48
C TYR A 221 -16.94 3.46 2.92
N PHE A 222 -16.96 4.15 1.77
CA PHE A 222 -18.22 4.61 1.19
C PHE A 222 -19.05 3.45 0.65
N HIS A 223 -18.43 2.42 0.08
CA HIS A 223 -19.13 1.22 -0.36
C HIS A 223 -19.90 0.53 0.80
N GLU A 224 -19.24 0.36 1.95
CA GLU A 224 -19.85 -0.17 3.17
C GLU A 224 -21.07 0.65 3.62
N ARG A 225 -20.93 1.98 3.66
CA ARG A 225 -22.00 2.88 4.10
C ARG A 225 -23.19 2.88 3.15
N ILE A 226 -22.94 2.86 1.84
CA ILE A 226 -23.98 2.74 0.83
C ILE A 226 -24.75 1.43 1.02
N LEU A 227 -24.06 0.30 1.17
CA LEU A 227 -24.71 -0.99 1.43
C LEU A 227 -25.61 -0.95 2.67
N GLY A 228 -25.12 -0.40 3.79
CA GLY A 228 -25.89 -0.23 5.02
C GLY A 228 -27.14 0.63 4.80
N LYS A 229 -26.99 1.78 4.13
CA LYS A 229 -28.10 2.69 3.80
C LYS A 229 -29.19 2.00 2.99
N LEU A 230 -28.83 1.22 1.97
CA LEU A 230 -29.78 0.54 1.08
C LEU A 230 -30.68 -0.47 1.82
N ILE A 231 -30.24 -0.99 2.96
CA ILE A 231 -31.03 -1.92 3.79
C ILE A 231 -31.55 -1.31 5.09
N GLY A 232 -31.25 -0.03 5.36
CA GLY A 232 -31.61 0.65 6.61
C GLY A 232 -30.87 0.09 7.83
N ASP A 233 -29.61 -0.36 7.65
CA ASP A 233 -28.75 -0.90 8.72
C ASP A 233 -27.48 -0.06 8.85
N ASP A 234 -27.50 0.94 9.72
CA ASP A 234 -26.34 1.79 10.01
C ASP A 234 -25.20 1.05 10.74
N THR A 235 -25.41 -0.22 11.11
CA THR A 235 -24.42 -1.10 11.75
C THR A 235 -23.83 -2.13 10.78
N PHE A 236 -24.28 -2.14 9.52
CA PHE A 236 -23.75 -3.05 8.50
C PHE A 236 -22.23 -2.87 8.34
N ALA A 237 -21.47 -3.94 8.53
CA ALA A 237 -20.03 -3.96 8.32
C ALA A 237 -19.68 -4.93 7.20
N LEU A 238 -18.83 -4.50 6.27
CA LEU A 238 -18.25 -5.38 5.26
C LEU A 238 -17.39 -6.46 5.92
N PRO A 239 -17.35 -7.68 5.38
CA PRO A 239 -16.40 -8.66 5.85
C PRO A 239 -15.03 -8.41 5.17
N TYR A 240 -13.98 -9.01 5.70
CA TYR A 240 -12.67 -9.00 5.05
C TYR A 240 -12.20 -10.43 4.76
N TRP A 241 -11.53 -10.62 3.62
CA TRP A 241 -10.95 -11.90 3.25
C TRP A 241 -9.63 -12.11 4.01
N ASN A 242 -9.69 -12.82 5.12
CA ASN A 242 -8.58 -13.03 6.05
C ASN A 242 -7.53 -14.05 5.54
N TYR A 243 -6.99 -13.86 4.34
CA TYR A 243 -5.99 -14.75 3.74
C TYR A 243 -4.61 -14.70 4.42
N ASP A 244 -4.41 -13.80 5.38
CA ASP A 244 -3.25 -13.81 6.28
C ASP A 244 -3.37 -14.77 7.46
N SER A 245 -4.45 -15.56 7.51
CA SER A 245 -4.63 -16.68 8.45
C SER A 245 -5.01 -17.95 7.68
N PRO A 246 -4.50 -19.15 8.04
CA PRO A 246 -4.76 -20.39 7.31
C PRO A 246 -6.25 -20.67 7.01
N ASP A 247 -7.12 -20.58 8.02
CA ASP A 247 -8.57 -20.81 7.87
C ASP A 247 -9.28 -19.82 6.94
N GLY A 248 -8.65 -18.66 6.68
CA GLY A 248 -9.18 -17.63 5.79
C GLY A 248 -8.52 -17.59 4.42
N MET A 249 -7.58 -18.49 4.09
CA MET A 249 -6.89 -18.51 2.79
C MET A 249 -7.80 -18.90 1.62
N PRO A 250 -8.72 -19.88 1.72
CA PRO A 250 -9.63 -20.17 0.62
C PRO A 250 -10.57 -18.98 0.33
N ILE A 251 -11.12 -18.92 -0.89
CA ILE A 251 -12.22 -17.98 -1.18
C ILE A 251 -13.36 -18.26 -0.17
N PRO A 252 -13.84 -17.26 0.58
CA PRO A 252 -14.84 -17.53 1.60
C PRO A 252 -16.16 -18.02 0.98
N ASP A 253 -16.76 -19.07 1.56
CA ASP A 253 -18.00 -19.71 1.07
C ASP A 253 -19.16 -18.74 0.81
N ILE A 254 -19.19 -17.61 1.52
CA ILE A 254 -20.20 -16.55 1.36
C ILE A 254 -20.21 -15.98 -0.06
N TYR A 255 -19.05 -15.98 -0.74
CA TYR A 255 -18.88 -15.50 -2.11
C TYR A 255 -19.18 -16.59 -3.16
N MET A 256 -19.51 -17.81 -2.75
CA MET A 256 -19.79 -18.90 -3.69
C MET A 256 -21.27 -19.01 -4.08
N LYS A 257 -22.13 -18.16 -3.50
CA LYS A 257 -23.60 -18.29 -3.60
C LYS A 257 -24.28 -16.93 -3.67
N GLY A 258 -25.48 -16.92 -4.24
CA GLY A 258 -26.36 -15.75 -4.23
C GLY A 258 -25.79 -14.56 -4.98
N GLU A 259 -26.01 -13.36 -4.44
CA GLU A 259 -25.61 -12.09 -5.07
C GLU A 259 -24.11 -11.80 -4.94
N LEU A 260 -23.41 -12.54 -4.09
CA LEU A 260 -21.97 -12.38 -3.86
C LEU A 260 -21.13 -13.27 -4.79
N HIS A 261 -21.79 -14.12 -5.57
CA HIS A 261 -21.15 -14.98 -6.56
C HIS A 261 -20.83 -14.23 -7.85
N ASP A 262 -19.64 -14.51 -8.38
CA ASP A 262 -19.21 -14.11 -9.71
C ASP A 262 -18.81 -15.37 -10.48
N MET A 263 -19.25 -15.45 -11.74
CA MET A 263 -18.98 -16.59 -12.63
C MET A 263 -17.61 -16.48 -13.31
N LYS A 264 -16.98 -15.31 -13.32
CA LYS A 264 -15.68 -15.05 -13.95
C LYS A 264 -14.53 -15.16 -12.96
N ARG A 265 -14.54 -16.21 -12.16
CA ARG A 265 -13.43 -16.58 -11.28
C ARG A 265 -12.76 -17.83 -11.82
N ALA A 266 -11.45 -17.94 -11.65
CA ALA A 266 -10.71 -19.14 -12.02
C ALA A 266 -11.28 -20.38 -11.31
N THR A 267 -11.89 -21.28 -12.09
CA THR A 267 -12.60 -22.46 -11.55
C THR A 267 -11.70 -23.39 -10.74
N ARG A 268 -10.42 -23.50 -11.11
CA ARG A 268 -9.40 -24.28 -10.39
C ARG A 268 -9.03 -23.73 -9.01
N HIS A 269 -9.35 -22.46 -8.74
CA HIS A 269 -9.01 -21.76 -7.51
C HIS A 269 -10.20 -21.62 -6.56
N LEU A 270 -11.36 -22.21 -6.90
CA LEU A 270 -12.50 -22.24 -6.01
C LEU A 270 -12.19 -23.12 -4.77
N PRO A 271 -12.91 -22.91 -3.65
CA PRO A 271 -12.68 -23.68 -2.42
C PRO A 271 -12.72 -25.20 -2.68
N PRO A 272 -11.85 -25.99 -2.01
CA PRO A 272 -11.10 -25.64 -0.81
C PRO A 272 -9.66 -25.13 -1.04
N ALA A 273 -9.28 -24.76 -2.28
CA ALA A 273 -7.92 -24.32 -2.57
C ALA A 273 -7.54 -23.07 -1.74
N PRO A 274 -6.41 -23.07 -1.00
CA PRO A 274 -5.90 -21.84 -0.39
C PRO A 274 -5.42 -20.89 -1.48
N VAL A 275 -5.66 -19.58 -1.31
CA VAL A 275 -5.12 -18.58 -2.22
C VAL A 275 -3.60 -18.65 -2.29
N ALA A 276 -3.02 -18.54 -3.48
CA ALA A 276 -1.60 -18.32 -3.64
C ALA A 276 -1.33 -16.81 -3.64
N ILE A 277 -0.89 -16.25 -2.51
CA ILE A 277 -0.63 -14.80 -2.45
C ILE A 277 0.69 -14.38 -3.09
N ASP A 278 1.49 -15.35 -3.56
CA ASP A 278 2.62 -15.20 -4.45
C ASP A 278 2.30 -15.74 -5.85
N TYR A 279 1.03 -15.80 -6.25
CA TYR A 279 0.64 -16.40 -7.52
C TYR A 279 1.33 -15.76 -8.74
N THR A 280 1.64 -16.62 -9.72
CA THR A 280 2.10 -16.24 -11.05
C THR A 280 1.22 -16.92 -12.09
N PRO A 281 0.67 -16.19 -13.08
CA PRO A 281 -0.02 -16.82 -14.18
C PRO A 281 0.98 -17.51 -15.13
N ASP A 282 1.14 -18.82 -14.96
CA ASP A 282 1.96 -19.66 -15.83
C ASP A 282 1.06 -20.49 -16.76
N LYS A 283 1.62 -20.87 -17.93
CA LYS A 283 1.05 -21.95 -18.74
C LYS A 283 1.47 -23.29 -18.12
N LEU A 284 0.95 -23.64 -16.95
CA LEU A 284 1.29 -24.92 -16.32
C LEU A 284 0.05 -25.71 -15.92
N ASP A 285 0.22 -27.02 -16.04
CA ASP A 285 -0.79 -28.07 -15.96
C ASP A 285 -1.32 -28.18 -14.52
N LEU A 286 -2.52 -28.75 -14.34
CA LEU A 286 -3.16 -28.90 -13.02
C LEU A 286 -2.32 -29.74 -12.03
N SER A 287 -1.27 -30.42 -12.50
CA SER A 287 -0.35 -31.22 -11.69
C SER A 287 0.66 -30.42 -10.88
N ASP A 288 0.81 -29.12 -11.15
CA ASP A 288 1.94 -28.32 -10.64
C ASP A 288 1.59 -27.44 -9.43
N GLU A 289 0.32 -27.43 -9.00
CA GLU A 289 -0.10 -26.69 -7.80
C GLU A 289 0.42 -27.38 -6.53
N PRO A 290 1.07 -26.63 -5.61
CA PRO A 290 1.62 -27.23 -4.40
C PRO A 290 0.51 -27.73 -3.46
N PRO A 291 0.80 -28.72 -2.60
CA PRO A 291 -0.12 -29.12 -1.54
C PRO A 291 -0.57 -27.92 -0.68
N ALA A 292 -1.81 -27.92 -0.18
CA ALA A 292 -2.36 -26.80 0.57
C ALA A 292 -1.51 -26.36 1.80
N ALA A 293 -0.89 -27.32 2.48
CA ALA A 293 0.03 -27.04 3.59
C ALA A 293 1.30 -26.30 3.15
N GLU A 294 1.81 -26.62 1.95
CA GLU A 294 2.95 -25.94 1.37
C GLU A 294 2.58 -24.52 0.92
N GLN A 295 1.43 -24.34 0.26
CA GLN A 295 0.94 -23.01 -0.11
C GLN A 295 0.73 -22.13 1.14
N THR A 296 0.17 -22.71 2.22
CA THR A 296 -0.01 -22.02 3.50
C THR A 296 1.33 -21.54 4.06
N ALA A 297 2.35 -22.40 4.08
CA ALA A 297 3.68 -22.02 4.57
C ALA A 297 4.32 -20.91 3.72
N THR A 298 4.18 -20.98 2.39
CA THR A 298 4.65 -19.95 1.47
C THR A 298 3.94 -18.61 1.72
N ASN A 299 2.61 -18.62 1.89
CA ASN A 299 1.84 -17.43 2.19
C ASN A 299 2.30 -16.75 3.50
N LEU A 300 2.50 -17.53 4.57
CA LEU A 300 2.94 -16.98 5.85
C LEU A 300 4.35 -16.39 5.77
N ALA A 301 5.27 -17.07 5.07
CA ALA A 301 6.63 -16.58 4.84
C ALA A 301 6.66 -15.29 4.00
N LEU A 302 5.85 -15.23 2.94
CA LEU A 302 5.72 -14.03 2.11
C LEU A 302 5.18 -12.85 2.93
N LEU A 303 4.15 -13.07 3.76
CA LEU A 303 3.59 -12.01 4.61
C LEU A 303 4.60 -11.48 5.62
N TYR A 304 5.43 -12.34 6.24
CA TYR A 304 6.53 -11.86 7.08
C TYR A 304 7.45 -10.93 6.27
N GLN A 305 7.88 -11.36 5.08
CA GLN A 305 8.75 -10.54 4.24
C GLN A 305 8.08 -9.22 3.83
N HIS A 306 6.81 -9.23 3.43
CA HIS A 306 6.12 -8.07 2.85
C HIS A 306 5.46 -7.14 3.89
N MET A 307 5.33 -7.56 5.15
CA MET A 307 4.77 -6.75 6.25
C MET A 307 5.82 -6.31 7.28
N VAL A 308 6.92 -7.05 7.40
CA VAL A 308 7.99 -6.80 8.38
C VAL A 308 9.28 -6.46 7.67
N SER A 309 9.90 -7.45 7.02
CA SER A 309 11.30 -7.39 6.59
C SER A 309 11.57 -6.36 5.50
N GLY A 310 10.90 -6.52 4.36
CA GLY A 310 11.01 -5.63 3.21
C GLY A 310 10.13 -4.39 3.33
N ALA A 311 9.41 -4.23 4.44
CA ALA A 311 8.43 -3.17 4.67
C ALA A 311 8.82 -2.25 5.84
N SER A 312 10.12 -2.09 6.11
CA SER A 312 10.66 -1.32 7.23
C SER A 312 10.45 0.20 7.11
N LYS A 313 10.13 0.70 5.90
CA LYS A 313 9.91 2.12 5.62
C LYS A 313 8.57 2.35 4.90
N PRO A 314 7.90 3.50 5.12
CA PRO A 314 6.69 3.88 4.40
C PRO A 314 6.75 3.70 2.89
N GLU A 315 7.83 4.12 2.25
CA GLU A 315 8.01 4.04 0.80
C GLU A 315 8.07 2.59 0.30
N LEU A 316 8.68 1.70 1.08
CA LEU A 316 8.75 0.28 0.75
C LEU A 316 7.40 -0.41 0.90
N PHE A 317 6.62 -0.05 1.93
CA PHE A 317 5.32 -0.67 2.18
C PHE A 317 4.19 -0.11 1.29
N MET A 318 4.10 1.21 1.18
CA MET A 318 2.98 1.92 0.54
C MET A 318 3.23 2.27 -0.92
N GLY A 319 4.46 2.13 -1.41
CA GLY A 319 4.86 2.55 -2.74
C GLY A 319 5.48 3.94 -2.75
N CYS A 320 6.02 4.30 -3.92
CA CYS A 320 6.90 5.45 -4.00
C CYS A 320 6.20 6.81 -4.03
N LYS A 321 7.00 7.85 -3.76
CA LYS A 321 6.56 9.24 -3.70
C LYS A 321 6.30 9.77 -5.11
N LEU A 322 5.04 10.06 -5.42
CA LEU A 322 4.64 10.68 -6.69
C LEU A 322 5.14 12.14 -6.73
N ARG A 323 5.70 12.59 -7.86
CA ARG A 323 6.07 14.01 -8.08
C ARG A 323 5.49 14.51 -9.42
N PRO A 324 5.12 15.80 -9.55
CA PRO A 324 4.60 16.34 -10.81
C PRO A 324 5.68 16.36 -11.90
N GLY A 325 5.32 16.03 -13.14
CA GLY A 325 6.22 16.05 -14.31
C GLY A 325 5.82 15.02 -15.37
N GLU A 326 6.45 15.08 -16.57
CA GLU A 326 6.10 14.26 -17.75
C GLU A 326 6.08 12.73 -17.49
N ASP A 327 6.81 12.27 -16.46
CA ASP A 327 6.91 10.85 -16.07
C ASP A 327 6.45 10.55 -14.62
N GLY A 328 5.87 11.50 -13.89
CA GLY A 328 5.38 11.25 -12.52
C GLY A 328 6.45 10.84 -11.48
N ALA A 329 7.74 10.93 -11.81
CA ALA A 329 8.97 10.66 -11.04
C ALA A 329 9.13 9.32 -10.30
N CYS A 330 8.08 8.54 -10.08
CA CYS A 330 8.18 7.13 -9.70
C CYS A 330 6.83 6.37 -9.89
N SER A 331 6.91 5.19 -10.52
CA SER A 331 5.84 4.19 -10.66
C SER A 331 6.37 2.88 -10.09
N GLY A 332 6.34 2.82 -8.76
CA GLY A 332 6.97 1.78 -7.95
C GLY A 332 6.00 1.35 -6.87
N MET A 333 5.42 0.18 -7.07
CA MET A 333 4.53 -0.47 -6.10
C MET A 333 5.25 -0.75 -4.78
N GLY A 334 4.51 -0.61 -3.68
CA GLY A 334 4.98 -1.08 -2.37
C GLY A 334 4.90 -2.60 -2.26
N THR A 335 5.48 -3.17 -1.20
CA THR A 335 5.47 -4.61 -0.94
C THR A 335 4.05 -5.18 -0.99
N ALA A 336 3.10 -4.54 -0.31
CA ALA A 336 1.72 -5.01 -0.21
C ALA A 336 0.95 -4.94 -1.54
N GLU A 337 1.23 -3.94 -2.38
CA GLU A 337 0.62 -3.79 -3.70
C GLU A 337 1.18 -4.83 -4.68
N ALA A 338 2.49 -5.10 -4.63
CA ALA A 338 3.13 -6.16 -5.41
C ALA A 338 2.57 -7.54 -5.04
N ALA A 339 2.63 -7.89 -3.75
CA ALA A 339 2.04 -9.09 -3.20
C ALA A 339 1.73 -8.88 -1.70
N PRO A 340 0.52 -9.19 -1.20
CA PRO A 340 -0.44 -10.12 -1.79
C PRO A 340 -1.37 -9.53 -2.86
N HIS A 341 -1.51 -8.20 -2.99
CA HIS A 341 -2.57 -7.58 -3.79
C HIS A 341 -2.60 -8.06 -5.26
N ASN A 342 -1.58 -7.74 -6.07
CA ASN A 342 -1.61 -8.10 -7.50
C ASN A 342 -1.70 -9.62 -7.73
N SER A 343 -1.02 -10.41 -6.90
CA SER A 343 -1.07 -11.87 -6.97
C SER A 343 -2.47 -12.43 -6.67
N VAL A 344 -3.17 -11.92 -5.65
CA VAL A 344 -4.55 -12.34 -5.34
C VAL A 344 -5.51 -11.98 -6.48
N HIS A 345 -5.36 -10.78 -7.06
CA HIS A 345 -6.14 -10.38 -8.24
C HIS A 345 -5.97 -11.37 -9.40
N LEU A 346 -4.72 -11.66 -9.76
CA LEU A 346 -4.39 -12.61 -10.82
C LEU A 346 -4.83 -14.05 -10.51
N TRP A 347 -4.80 -14.44 -9.24
CA TRP A 347 -5.25 -15.75 -8.80
C TRP A 347 -6.77 -15.85 -8.92
N VAL A 348 -7.55 -14.86 -8.51
CA VAL A 348 -9.02 -14.94 -8.61
C VAL A 348 -9.51 -14.82 -10.06
N GLY A 349 -8.89 -13.95 -10.86
CA GLY A 349 -9.34 -13.66 -12.23
C GLY A 349 -9.39 -14.87 -13.16
N ASP A 350 -10.39 -14.95 -14.01
CA ASP A 350 -10.55 -16.08 -14.94
C ASP A 350 -9.65 -15.90 -16.17
N ALA A 351 -8.57 -16.70 -16.24
CA ALA A 351 -7.63 -16.71 -17.35
C ALA A 351 -8.25 -17.04 -18.73
N SER A 352 -9.49 -17.55 -18.78
CA SER A 352 -10.24 -17.76 -20.04
C SER A 352 -10.84 -16.46 -20.60
N MET A 353 -10.94 -15.42 -19.77
CA MET A 353 -11.40 -14.10 -20.17
C MET A 353 -10.27 -13.29 -20.84
N LEU A 354 -10.63 -12.24 -21.60
CA LEU A 354 -9.69 -11.51 -22.45
C LEU A 354 -8.50 -10.93 -21.67
N GLU A 355 -8.77 -10.35 -20.50
CA GLU A 355 -7.79 -9.72 -19.62
C GLU A 355 -7.90 -10.25 -18.19
N TYR A 356 -8.28 -11.52 -18.01
CA TYR A 356 -8.46 -12.14 -16.68
C TYR A 356 -9.62 -11.53 -15.87
N GLU A 357 -10.64 -11.03 -16.56
CA GLU A 357 -11.84 -10.49 -15.91
C GLU A 357 -12.47 -11.51 -14.94
N ASP A 358 -13.15 -11.08 -13.87
CA ASP A 358 -13.23 -9.68 -13.44
C ASP A 358 -12.00 -9.29 -12.57
N MET A 359 -11.66 -10.06 -11.53
CA MET A 359 -10.60 -9.72 -10.56
C MET A 359 -9.18 -9.57 -11.13
N GLY A 360 -8.83 -10.19 -12.25
CA GLY A 360 -7.45 -10.19 -12.78
C GLY A 360 -7.05 -8.93 -13.56
N THR A 361 -7.93 -7.94 -13.69
CA THR A 361 -7.64 -6.67 -14.35
C THR A 361 -8.29 -5.49 -13.66
N LEU A 362 -7.57 -4.37 -13.58
CA LEU A 362 -7.99 -3.19 -12.81
C LEU A 362 -9.34 -2.63 -13.27
N TYR A 363 -9.64 -2.64 -14.58
CA TYR A 363 -10.86 -2.00 -15.07
C TYR A 363 -12.14 -2.77 -14.70
N ALA A 364 -11.99 -4.06 -14.39
CA ALA A 364 -13.10 -4.97 -14.16
C ALA A 364 -13.15 -5.50 -12.72
N ALA A 365 -12.06 -5.44 -11.95
CA ALA A 365 -11.93 -6.13 -10.67
C ALA A 365 -13.10 -5.89 -9.71
N ALA A 366 -13.51 -4.63 -9.56
CA ALA A 366 -14.60 -4.24 -8.65
C ALA A 366 -16.01 -4.68 -9.11
N ARG A 367 -16.15 -5.34 -10.26
CA ARG A 367 -17.41 -5.98 -10.67
C ARG A 367 -17.68 -7.24 -9.86
N ASP A 368 -16.63 -7.90 -9.37
CA ASP A 368 -16.72 -9.06 -8.48
C ASP A 368 -16.90 -8.59 -7.02
N PRO A 369 -17.95 -9.01 -6.29
CA PRO A 369 -18.13 -8.67 -4.88
C PRO A 369 -16.96 -9.06 -3.96
N LEU A 370 -16.15 -10.05 -4.32
CA LEU A 370 -14.96 -10.47 -3.56
C LEU A 370 -13.89 -9.37 -3.50
N PHE A 371 -13.85 -8.47 -4.49
CA PHE A 371 -12.97 -7.31 -4.54
C PHE A 371 -12.99 -6.51 -3.23
N PHE A 372 -14.19 -6.18 -2.75
CA PHE A 372 -14.35 -5.36 -1.55
C PHE A 372 -13.86 -6.08 -0.29
N ALA A 373 -13.96 -7.41 -0.24
CA ALA A 373 -13.43 -8.21 0.86
C ALA A 373 -11.89 -8.28 0.83
N HIS A 374 -11.31 -8.39 -0.37
CA HIS A 374 -9.87 -8.36 -0.59
C HIS A 374 -9.28 -7.01 -0.15
N HIS A 375 -9.84 -5.89 -0.64
CA HIS A 375 -9.38 -4.55 -0.26
C HIS A 375 -9.70 -4.18 1.19
N ALA A 376 -10.75 -4.75 1.80
CA ALA A 376 -10.96 -4.64 3.25
C ALA A 376 -9.82 -5.32 4.03
N ASN A 377 -9.26 -6.45 3.55
CA ASN A 377 -8.11 -7.04 4.22
C ASN A 377 -6.82 -6.25 3.99
N LEU A 378 -6.63 -5.64 2.82
CA LEU A 378 -5.49 -4.73 2.58
C LEU A 378 -5.56 -3.48 3.47
N ASP A 379 -6.75 -2.91 3.64
CA ASP A 379 -7.00 -1.82 4.58
C ASP A 379 -6.69 -2.22 6.04
N ARG A 380 -7.09 -3.44 6.44
CA ARG A 380 -6.72 -4.03 7.73
C ARG A 380 -5.21 -4.20 7.87
N LEU A 381 -4.54 -4.75 6.86
CA LEU A 381 -3.09 -4.97 6.87
C LEU A 381 -2.34 -3.64 6.99
N TRP A 382 -2.82 -2.55 6.37
CA TRP A 382 -2.25 -1.22 6.62
C TRP A 382 -2.36 -0.81 8.10
N ALA A 383 -3.51 -1.03 8.74
CA ALA A 383 -3.66 -0.76 10.18
C ALA A 383 -2.75 -1.65 11.04
N VAL A 384 -2.53 -2.91 10.66
CA VAL A 384 -1.56 -3.81 11.32
C VAL A 384 -0.12 -3.31 11.14
N TRP A 385 0.28 -2.97 9.92
CA TRP A 385 1.60 -2.43 9.62
C TRP A 385 1.87 -1.15 10.40
N ARG A 386 0.93 -0.19 10.42
CA ARG A 386 1.04 1.02 11.26
C ARG A 386 1.28 0.67 12.72
N ARG A 387 0.57 -0.34 13.24
CA ARG A 387 0.72 -0.81 14.63
C ARG A 387 2.13 -1.35 14.89
N LEU A 388 2.64 -2.23 14.02
CA LEU A 388 3.98 -2.83 14.13
C LEU A 388 5.10 -1.80 14.04
N HIS A 389 4.96 -0.80 13.17
CA HIS A 389 5.99 0.22 12.89
C HIS A 389 5.83 1.51 13.72
N GLY A 390 5.05 1.46 14.81
CA GLY A 390 4.95 2.58 15.76
C GLY A 390 4.17 3.82 15.28
N TYR A 391 3.41 3.72 14.19
CA TYR A 391 2.46 4.76 13.77
C TYR A 391 1.17 4.66 14.59
N ARG A 392 0.72 5.78 15.16
CA ARG A 392 -0.46 5.84 16.04
C ARG A 392 -1.26 7.10 15.76
N GLY A 393 -2.59 7.00 15.90
CA GLY A 393 -3.53 8.09 15.65
C GLY A 393 -3.26 8.78 14.31
N SER A 394 -3.27 10.11 14.32
CA SER A 394 -3.06 10.95 13.14
C SER A 394 -1.59 11.17 12.74
N ARG A 395 -0.61 10.42 13.29
CA ARG A 395 0.80 10.52 12.84
C ARG A 395 0.89 10.04 11.38
N PRO A 396 1.38 10.86 10.43
CA PRO A 396 1.50 10.46 9.04
C PRO A 396 2.71 9.57 8.80
N GLU A 397 2.59 8.64 7.85
CA GLU A 397 3.70 7.88 7.29
C GLU A 397 4.63 8.75 6.46
N PHE A 398 4.05 9.70 5.72
CA PHE A 398 4.78 10.68 4.95
C PHE A 398 4.45 12.08 5.46
N ASP A 399 5.44 12.75 6.05
CA ASP A 399 5.35 14.18 6.37
C ASP A 399 5.62 15.02 5.11
N ASP A 400 4.79 14.79 4.08
CA ASP A 400 4.86 15.48 2.79
C ASP A 400 3.48 16.13 2.51
N PRO A 401 3.38 17.47 2.53
CA PRO A 401 2.13 18.18 2.23
C PRO A 401 1.51 17.79 0.88
N GLN A 402 2.35 17.49 -0.12
CA GLN A 402 1.87 17.06 -1.43
C GLN A 402 1.07 15.76 -1.33
N TRP A 403 1.51 14.81 -0.49
CA TRP A 403 0.75 13.59 -0.22
C TRP A 403 -0.47 13.89 0.64
N LEU A 404 -0.31 14.61 1.76
CA LEU A 404 -1.36 14.87 2.74
C LEU A 404 -2.55 15.67 2.20
N ASP A 405 -2.31 16.57 1.23
CA ASP A 405 -3.34 17.38 0.57
C ASP A 405 -3.85 16.78 -0.75
N SER A 406 -3.26 15.68 -1.22
CA SER A 406 -3.83 14.90 -2.32
C SER A 406 -5.24 14.44 -1.97
N HIS A 407 -6.13 14.44 -2.96
CA HIS A 407 -7.55 14.22 -2.73
C HIS A 407 -8.24 13.48 -3.85
N PHE A 408 -9.36 12.86 -3.49
CA PHE A 408 -10.22 12.07 -4.36
C PHE A 408 -11.67 12.50 -4.21
N TYR A 409 -12.53 12.00 -5.08
CA TYR A 409 -13.97 12.26 -5.07
C TYR A 409 -14.76 10.96 -5.06
N PHE A 410 -15.71 10.86 -4.14
CA PHE A 410 -16.61 9.71 -4.00
C PHE A 410 -18.03 10.21 -3.72
N HIS A 411 -19.04 9.50 -4.22
CA HIS A 411 -20.40 9.66 -3.74
C HIS A 411 -20.55 8.97 -2.38
N ASP A 412 -21.08 9.70 -1.38
CA ASP A 412 -21.42 9.13 -0.08
C ASP A 412 -22.77 8.39 -0.10
N GLU A 413 -23.21 7.84 1.04
CA GLU A 413 -24.48 7.12 1.13
C GLU A 413 -25.75 7.98 0.91
N ASN A 414 -25.62 9.30 0.82
CA ASN A 414 -26.70 10.23 0.48
C ASN A 414 -26.67 10.65 -1.00
N ALA A 415 -25.77 10.05 -1.77
CA ALA A 415 -25.51 10.38 -3.17
C ALA A 415 -24.91 11.78 -3.38
N ASP A 416 -24.30 12.36 -2.33
CA ASP A 416 -23.56 13.62 -2.44
C ASP A 416 -22.13 13.32 -2.93
N LEU A 417 -21.65 14.08 -3.92
CA LEU A 417 -20.24 14.04 -4.32
C LEU A 417 -19.36 14.74 -3.27
N VAL A 418 -18.53 13.95 -2.58
CA VAL A 418 -17.69 14.39 -1.46
C VAL A 418 -16.21 14.37 -1.85
N ARG A 419 -15.50 15.44 -1.50
CA ARG A 419 -14.03 15.51 -1.61
C ARG A 419 -13.37 14.93 -0.36
N VAL A 420 -12.50 13.94 -0.52
CA VAL A 420 -11.76 13.31 0.59
C VAL A 420 -10.26 13.56 0.44
N ARG A 421 -9.55 13.82 1.55
CA ARG A 421 -8.10 14.07 1.53
C ARG A 421 -7.35 12.90 2.14
N VAL A 422 -6.13 12.65 1.65
CA VAL A 422 -5.25 11.60 2.15
C VAL A 422 -4.99 11.73 3.66
N ARG A 423 -4.82 12.95 4.19
CA ARG A 423 -4.66 13.18 5.64
C ARG A 423 -5.78 12.60 6.49
N ASP A 424 -7.00 12.55 5.95
CA ASP A 424 -8.17 12.04 6.67
C ASP A 424 -8.24 10.51 6.62
N ALA A 425 -7.45 9.85 5.75
CA ALA A 425 -7.34 8.39 5.70
C ALA A 425 -6.43 7.79 6.79
N ILE A 426 -5.59 8.59 7.44
CA ILE A 426 -4.50 8.13 8.32
C ILE A 426 -5.04 7.47 9.60
N ASP A 427 -6.02 8.12 10.23
CA ASP A 427 -6.51 7.76 11.56
C ASP A 427 -7.81 6.92 11.45
N MET A 428 -7.64 5.60 11.33
CA MET A 428 -8.74 4.64 11.14
C MET A 428 -9.79 4.73 12.27
N ASP A 429 -9.38 5.02 13.50
CA ASP A 429 -10.27 5.05 14.68
C ASP A 429 -11.36 6.12 14.57
N ARG A 430 -11.16 7.13 13.70
CA ARG A 430 -12.11 8.22 13.46
C ARG A 430 -13.21 7.87 12.45
N PHE A 431 -13.08 6.77 11.70
CA PHE A 431 -14.04 6.39 10.65
C PHE A 431 -15.31 5.70 11.19
N GLY A 432 -15.36 5.35 12.47
CA GLY A 432 -16.50 4.62 13.05
C GLY A 432 -16.63 3.17 12.55
N TYR A 433 -15.53 2.57 12.09
CA TYR A 433 -15.40 1.13 11.88
C TYR A 433 -14.10 0.62 12.50
N ALA A 434 -14.04 -0.68 12.76
CA ALA A 434 -12.84 -1.39 13.18
C ALA A 434 -12.85 -2.81 12.58
N TYR A 435 -11.74 -3.53 12.75
CA TYR A 435 -11.63 -4.94 12.38
C TYR A 435 -11.71 -5.81 13.64
N GLU A 436 -12.35 -6.97 13.53
CA GLU A 436 -12.21 -8.03 14.53
C GLU A 436 -10.73 -8.40 14.65
N GLU A 437 -10.18 -8.39 15.87
CA GLU A 437 -8.80 -8.81 16.09
C GLU A 437 -8.70 -10.32 15.88
N VAL A 438 -7.68 -10.72 15.13
CA VAL A 438 -7.37 -12.11 14.82
C VAL A 438 -5.87 -12.33 14.97
N ASP A 439 -5.48 -13.59 15.17
CA ASP A 439 -4.07 -13.95 15.25
C ASP A 439 -3.33 -13.61 13.96
N LEU A 440 -2.04 -13.30 14.09
CA LEU A 440 -1.13 -12.95 13.00
C LEU A 440 -0.04 -14.03 12.88
N PRO A 441 -0.37 -15.26 12.46
CA PRO A 441 0.55 -16.39 12.48
C PRO A 441 1.81 -16.19 11.61
N TRP A 442 1.75 -15.26 10.66
CA TRP A 442 2.89 -14.88 9.83
C TRP A 442 3.98 -14.11 10.59
N LEU A 443 3.70 -13.53 11.77
CA LEU A 443 4.74 -12.92 12.60
C LEU A 443 5.78 -13.95 13.08
N ASP A 444 5.37 -15.20 13.26
CA ASP A 444 6.24 -16.30 13.67
C ASP A 444 6.86 -17.06 12.48
N ALA A 445 6.55 -16.63 11.24
CA ALA A 445 6.95 -17.30 10.00
C ALA A 445 8.19 -16.69 9.35
N ARG A 446 9.10 -16.08 10.14
CA ARG A 446 10.39 -15.56 9.64
C ARG A 446 11.15 -16.67 8.89
N PRO A 447 11.44 -16.49 7.58
CA PRO A 447 12.18 -17.47 6.80
C PRO A 447 13.58 -17.73 7.35
N LYS A 448 14.11 -18.94 7.11
CA LYS A 448 15.48 -19.31 7.49
C LYS A 448 16.40 -19.33 6.25
N PRO A 449 17.71 -19.05 6.42
CA PRO A 449 18.68 -19.23 5.36
C PRO A 449 18.60 -20.64 4.77
N SER A 450 18.69 -20.75 3.44
CA SER A 450 18.63 -22.04 2.73
C SER A 450 19.73 -23.00 3.17
N VAL A 451 20.90 -22.46 3.53
CA VAL A 451 22.03 -23.16 4.15
C VAL A 451 22.69 -22.24 5.18
N ALA A 452 23.65 -22.76 5.95
CA ALA A 452 24.43 -21.93 6.87
C ALA A 452 25.15 -20.78 6.12
N PRO A 453 25.12 -19.53 6.62
CA PRO A 453 25.73 -18.37 5.95
C PRO A 453 27.20 -18.52 5.54
N GLU A 454 28.00 -19.21 6.35
CA GLU A 454 29.40 -19.53 6.02
C GLU A 454 29.50 -20.42 4.77
N LEU A 455 28.70 -21.49 4.72
CA LEU A 455 28.62 -22.37 3.58
C LEU A 455 28.07 -21.65 2.33
N ALA A 456 27.07 -20.78 2.50
CA ALA A 456 26.54 -19.98 1.40
C ALA A 456 27.65 -19.11 0.77
N ARG A 457 28.49 -18.45 1.58
CA ARG A 457 29.64 -17.66 1.11
C ARG A 457 30.65 -18.51 0.35
N ASP A 458 30.98 -19.71 0.85
CA ASP A 458 31.90 -20.62 0.16
C ASP A 458 31.35 -21.10 -1.19
N LEU A 459 30.05 -21.43 -1.25
CA LEU A 459 29.37 -21.82 -2.49
C LEU A 459 29.33 -20.67 -3.51
N LEU A 460 29.05 -19.45 -3.08
CA LEU A 460 29.05 -18.27 -3.95
C LEU A 460 30.44 -17.97 -4.50
N ARG A 461 31.49 -18.06 -3.67
CA ARG A 461 32.89 -17.91 -4.11
C ARG A 461 33.33 -19.00 -5.09
N ALA A 462 32.84 -20.23 -4.91
CA ALA A 462 33.10 -21.31 -5.86
C ALA A 462 32.42 -21.03 -7.20
N LYS A 463 31.14 -20.61 -7.18
CA LYS A 463 30.38 -20.24 -8.39
C LYS A 463 30.97 -19.02 -9.10
N GLU A 464 31.53 -18.05 -8.38
CA GLU A 464 32.20 -16.88 -8.97
C GLU A 464 33.30 -17.30 -9.96
N LYS A 465 34.11 -18.31 -9.61
CA LYS A 465 35.16 -18.85 -10.50
C LYS A 465 34.60 -19.51 -11.76
N ASP A 466 33.42 -20.11 -11.67
CA ASP A 466 32.74 -20.70 -12.82
C ASP A 466 32.09 -19.62 -13.70
N TYR A 467 31.53 -18.56 -13.10
CA TYR A 467 30.93 -17.43 -13.81
C TYR A 467 31.96 -16.54 -14.53
N ASP A 468 33.15 -16.37 -13.97
CA ASP A 468 34.27 -15.66 -14.60
C ASP A 468 34.67 -16.30 -15.95
N ASN A 469 34.50 -17.64 -16.06
CA ASN A 469 34.77 -18.40 -17.28
C ASN A 469 33.61 -18.35 -18.32
N MET A 470 32.41 -17.90 -17.93
CA MET A 470 31.20 -17.90 -18.77
C MET A 470 30.77 -16.52 -19.32
N LEU A 471 31.65 -15.52 -19.28
CA LEU A 471 31.49 -14.22 -19.97
C LEU A 471 30.10 -13.56 -19.82
N ARG A 472 29.49 -13.69 -18.64
CA ARG A 472 28.31 -12.95 -18.19
C ARG A 472 28.46 -12.52 -16.75
N MET A 473 29.63 -11.97 -16.40
CA MET A 473 29.63 -10.87 -15.44
C MET A 473 28.89 -9.73 -16.13
N ALA A 474 27.56 -9.73 -16.03
CA ALA A 474 26.87 -8.48 -16.23
C ALA A 474 27.46 -7.54 -15.18
N THR A 475 28.16 -6.51 -15.64
CA THR A 475 28.27 -5.27 -14.87
C THR A 475 26.91 -5.02 -14.24
N ASN A 476 26.80 -4.40 -13.06
CA ASN A 476 25.51 -4.05 -12.44
C ASN A 476 24.59 -3.12 -13.28
N LYS A 477 24.94 -2.92 -14.56
CA LYS A 477 24.26 -2.25 -15.65
C LYS A 477 23.86 -3.27 -16.73
N GLY A 478 22.57 -3.30 -17.06
CA GLY A 478 21.96 -4.01 -18.17
C GLY A 478 22.02 -3.21 -19.49
N PRO A 479 21.07 -3.42 -20.42
CA PRO A 479 19.76 -4.06 -20.21
C PRO A 479 19.80 -5.59 -20.28
N TRP A 480 19.11 -6.25 -19.36
CA TRP A 480 18.87 -7.70 -19.39
C TRP A 480 17.43 -8.00 -19.75
N THR A 481 17.22 -8.88 -20.72
CA THR A 481 15.92 -9.55 -20.89
C THR A 481 15.87 -10.70 -19.89
N LEU A 482 14.81 -10.79 -19.08
CA LEU A 482 14.68 -11.82 -18.05
C LEU A 482 14.17 -13.15 -18.62
N GLU A 483 14.78 -13.67 -19.70
CA GLU A 483 14.43 -14.98 -20.29
C GLU A 483 14.83 -16.16 -19.37
N GLU A 484 15.88 -15.93 -18.58
CA GLU A 484 16.42 -16.84 -17.57
C GLU A 484 16.85 -16.02 -16.35
N THR A 485 17.23 -16.71 -15.27
CA THR A 485 17.70 -16.05 -14.06
C THR A 485 18.94 -15.21 -14.32
N VAL A 486 18.83 -13.91 -14.04
CA VAL A 486 19.95 -12.97 -14.08
C VAL A 486 20.58 -12.92 -12.70
N ARG A 487 21.89 -13.23 -12.61
CA ARG A 487 22.66 -13.14 -11.37
C ARG A 487 23.75 -12.09 -11.52
N VAL A 488 23.79 -11.12 -10.61
CA VAL A 488 24.76 -10.03 -10.64
C VAL A 488 25.35 -9.79 -9.26
N GLN A 489 26.64 -9.50 -9.22
CA GLN A 489 27.29 -9.03 -8.00
C GLN A 489 27.10 -7.50 -7.91
N VAL A 490 26.59 -7.03 -6.77
CA VAL A 490 26.27 -5.62 -6.54
C VAL A 490 27.10 -5.10 -5.39
N THR A 491 27.91 -4.07 -5.66
CA THR A 491 28.73 -3.40 -4.66
C THR A 491 27.85 -2.57 -3.73
N ARG A 492 28.12 -2.67 -2.43
CA ARG A 492 27.39 -1.94 -1.39
C ARG A 492 28.02 -0.55 -1.18
N PRO A 493 27.23 0.53 -1.01
CA PRO A 493 27.76 1.83 -0.65
C PRO A 493 28.56 1.74 0.67
N PRO A 494 29.73 2.39 0.79
CA PRO A 494 30.49 2.35 2.02
C PRO A 494 29.69 2.89 3.20
N LYS A 495 29.72 2.22 4.36
CA LYS A 495 29.05 2.70 5.60
C LYS A 495 29.52 4.11 6.00
N SER A 496 30.73 4.53 5.60
CA SER A 496 31.22 5.90 5.81
C SER A 496 30.40 6.99 5.11
N THR A 497 29.52 6.62 4.17
CA THR A 497 28.58 7.54 3.52
C THR A 497 27.37 7.87 4.41
N ILE A 498 27.12 7.07 5.45
CA ILE A 498 26.08 7.30 6.46
C ILE A 498 26.55 8.43 7.37
N LYS A 499 25.77 9.52 7.47
CA LYS A 499 26.12 10.65 8.34
C LYS A 499 25.85 10.29 9.80
N ALA A 500 26.65 10.86 10.72
CA ALA A 500 26.43 10.70 12.15
C ALA A 500 25.00 11.10 12.54
N GLY A 501 24.28 10.20 13.24
CA GLY A 501 22.87 10.36 13.58
C GLY A 501 21.87 9.74 12.59
N GLN A 502 22.34 9.04 11.54
CA GLN A 502 21.52 8.26 10.61
C GLN A 502 21.68 6.74 10.81
N GLU A 503 21.74 6.26 12.05
CA GLU A 503 21.95 4.82 12.33
C GLU A 503 20.72 3.94 12.01
N GLU A 504 19.55 4.55 11.74
CA GLU A 504 18.29 3.87 11.39
C GLU A 504 18.02 3.80 9.88
N LEU A 505 19.04 3.92 9.02
CA LEU A 505 18.83 3.81 7.57
C LEU A 505 18.52 2.35 7.17
N GLU A 506 17.58 2.20 6.24
CA GLU A 506 17.34 0.94 5.55
C GLU A 506 18.32 0.83 4.38
N GLU A 507 18.99 -0.31 4.23
CA GLU A 507 19.73 -0.65 3.02
C GLU A 507 18.73 -1.20 1.99
N VAL A 508 18.67 -0.56 0.82
CA VAL A 508 17.65 -0.83 -0.19
C VAL A 508 18.29 -1.22 -1.50
N LEU A 509 17.82 -2.33 -2.07
CA LEU A 509 18.09 -2.69 -3.44
C LEU A 509 17.17 -1.89 -4.37
N VAL A 510 17.75 -1.22 -5.37
CA VAL A 510 17.02 -0.54 -6.43
C VAL A 510 17.19 -1.35 -7.71
N VAL A 511 16.08 -1.93 -8.19
CA VAL A 511 16.01 -2.53 -9.52
C VAL A 511 15.60 -1.43 -10.48
N GLU A 512 16.53 -1.08 -11.36
CA GLU A 512 16.40 0.04 -12.29
C GLU A 512 15.91 -0.46 -13.63
N GLY A 513 15.13 0.35 -14.33
CA GLY A 513 14.95 0.08 -15.75
C GLY A 513 13.78 -0.80 -16.15
N ILE A 514 12.91 -1.17 -15.21
CA ILE A 514 11.94 -2.25 -15.41
C ILE A 514 10.95 -1.83 -16.49
N SER A 515 10.97 -2.54 -17.61
CA SER A 515 10.02 -2.37 -18.70
C SER A 515 9.42 -3.70 -19.08
N VAL A 516 8.11 -3.71 -19.31
CA VAL A 516 7.36 -4.90 -19.69
C VAL A 516 6.59 -4.61 -20.97
N GLU A 517 6.58 -5.54 -21.92
CA GLU A 517 5.79 -5.41 -23.14
C GLU A 517 4.30 -5.11 -22.81
N LYS A 518 3.69 -4.26 -23.64
CA LYS A 518 2.30 -3.82 -23.43
C LYS A 518 1.33 -5.00 -23.54
N GLY A 519 0.35 -5.04 -22.64
CA GLY A 519 -0.66 -6.10 -22.60
C GLY A 519 -0.19 -7.39 -21.96
N MET A 520 1.06 -7.45 -21.50
CA MET A 520 1.62 -8.61 -20.81
C MET A 520 1.59 -8.41 -19.29
N HIS A 521 1.18 -9.45 -18.58
CA HIS A 521 1.52 -9.59 -17.17
C HIS A 521 3.00 -9.93 -17.02
N ALA A 522 3.61 -9.64 -15.89
CA ALA A 522 4.98 -10.02 -15.61
C ALA A 522 5.19 -10.26 -14.12
N LYS A 523 6.04 -11.23 -13.80
CA LYS A 523 6.54 -11.41 -12.44
C LYS A 523 7.98 -11.87 -12.46
N PHE A 524 8.76 -11.35 -11.52
CA PHE A 524 10.04 -11.93 -11.16
C PHE A 524 10.27 -11.75 -9.66
N ASP A 525 10.93 -12.74 -9.08
CA ASP A 525 11.34 -12.73 -7.69
C ASP A 525 12.79 -12.23 -7.59
N ILE A 526 13.11 -11.60 -6.46
CA ILE A 526 14.43 -11.05 -6.18
C ILE A 526 14.99 -11.79 -4.98
N TYR A 527 16.23 -12.27 -5.12
CA TYR A 527 16.94 -12.93 -4.03
C TYR A 527 18.31 -12.31 -3.78
N VAL A 528 18.73 -12.30 -2.51
CA VAL A 528 20.07 -11.91 -2.07
C VAL A 528 20.82 -13.17 -1.65
N ASN A 529 22.03 -13.35 -2.19
CA ASN A 529 22.94 -14.47 -1.90
C ASN A 529 22.30 -15.86 -2.08
N LEU A 530 21.42 -16.01 -3.07
CA LEU A 530 20.79 -17.29 -3.40
C LEU A 530 21.82 -18.33 -3.86
N VAL A 531 21.86 -19.48 -3.18
CA VAL A 531 22.79 -20.58 -3.51
C VAL A 531 22.11 -21.83 -4.06
N VAL A 532 20.81 -22.01 -3.80
CA VAL A 532 20.01 -23.10 -4.36
C VAL A 532 19.66 -22.85 -5.82
N ASP A 533 19.20 -23.90 -6.51
CA ASP A 533 18.71 -23.81 -7.88
C ASP A 533 17.36 -23.07 -7.96
N ASP A 534 17.06 -22.51 -9.13
CA ASP A 534 15.88 -21.66 -9.35
C ASP A 534 14.55 -22.38 -9.14
N THR A 535 14.53 -23.71 -9.29
CA THR A 535 13.36 -24.56 -9.02
C THR A 535 13.07 -24.71 -7.53
N ALA A 536 14.07 -24.51 -6.67
CA ALA A 536 13.92 -24.54 -5.21
C ALA A 536 13.75 -23.13 -4.61
N ALA A 537 13.95 -22.08 -5.42
CA ALA A 537 13.76 -20.70 -5.00
C ALA A 537 12.29 -20.45 -4.65
N SER A 538 12.02 -19.99 -3.43
CA SER A 538 10.66 -19.65 -2.98
C SER A 538 10.68 -18.58 -1.89
N PRO A 539 9.55 -17.92 -1.61
CA PRO A 539 9.41 -16.99 -0.48
C PRO A 539 9.71 -17.59 0.90
N LYS A 540 9.77 -18.92 1.02
CA LYS A 540 10.13 -19.63 2.27
C LYS A 540 11.63 -19.54 2.61
N LEU A 541 12.45 -19.05 1.69
CA LEU A 541 13.89 -18.86 1.88
C LEU A 541 14.19 -17.46 2.41
N ARG A 542 15.15 -17.34 3.33
CA ARG A 542 15.55 -16.01 3.84
C ARG A 542 16.17 -15.12 2.78
N GLU A 543 16.77 -15.74 1.77
CA GLU A 543 17.34 -15.09 0.60
C GLU A 543 16.29 -14.32 -0.21
N TYR A 544 14.99 -14.65 -0.10
CA TYR A 544 13.92 -13.95 -0.81
C TYR A 544 13.76 -12.51 -0.30
N ALA A 545 13.98 -11.53 -1.19
CA ALA A 545 13.93 -10.11 -0.86
C ALA A 545 12.57 -9.48 -1.20
N GLY A 546 11.92 -9.95 -2.26
CA GLY A 546 10.62 -9.45 -2.70
C GLY A 546 10.34 -9.84 -4.14
N CYS A 547 9.30 -9.28 -4.72
CA CYS A 547 8.93 -9.52 -6.11
C CYS A 547 8.41 -8.26 -6.81
N PHE A 548 8.52 -8.27 -8.13
CA PHE A 548 7.79 -7.38 -9.01
C PHE A 548 6.58 -8.14 -9.58
N VAL A 549 5.38 -7.56 -9.53
CA VAL A 549 4.17 -8.18 -10.12
C VAL A 549 3.40 -7.13 -10.91
N LYS A 550 3.29 -7.31 -12.23
CA LYS A 550 2.51 -6.46 -13.12
C LYS A 550 1.28 -7.21 -13.62
N MET A 551 0.10 -6.64 -13.40
CA MET A 551 -1.17 -7.14 -13.93
C MET A 551 -1.37 -6.76 -15.41
N LYS A 552 -2.18 -7.54 -16.13
CA LYS A 552 -2.60 -7.21 -17.49
C LYS A 552 -3.52 -5.98 -17.47
N GLY A 553 -3.36 -5.08 -18.44
CA GLY A 553 -4.16 -3.84 -18.52
C GLY A 553 -3.71 -2.69 -17.61
N ALA A 554 -2.66 -2.87 -16.79
CA ALA A 554 -2.03 -1.77 -16.03
C ALA A 554 -1.20 -0.81 -16.92
N ASP A 555 -0.97 -1.17 -18.19
CA ASP A 555 -0.18 -0.39 -19.16
C ASP A 555 -0.86 0.87 -19.66
N VAL A 556 -2.16 1.01 -19.43
CA VAL A 556 -2.98 1.95 -20.20
C VAL A 556 -2.77 3.41 -19.78
N ALA A 557 -2.30 3.63 -18.54
CA ALA A 557 -2.14 4.97 -17.98
C ALA A 557 -0.71 5.51 -18.03
N MET A 558 0.30 4.65 -18.24
CA MET A 558 1.70 5.07 -18.17
C MET A 558 2.29 5.05 -19.57
N LYS A 559 2.93 6.14 -20.00
CA LYS A 559 3.60 6.26 -21.31
C LYS A 559 4.83 5.34 -21.39
N GLY A 560 4.64 4.01 -21.38
CA GLY A 560 5.67 3.00 -21.69
C GLY A 560 7.03 3.20 -21.02
N GLY A 561 7.05 3.84 -19.84
CA GLY A 561 8.26 4.28 -19.17
C GLY A 561 8.90 3.14 -18.40
N SER A 562 10.22 3.10 -18.46
CA SER A 562 11.07 2.30 -17.59
C SER A 562 10.86 2.69 -16.12
N ARG A 563 10.79 1.70 -15.23
CA ARG A 563 10.40 1.87 -13.82
C ARG A 563 11.49 1.44 -12.87
N ASN A 564 11.55 2.09 -11.72
CA ASN A 564 12.42 1.66 -10.64
C ASN A 564 11.58 1.03 -9.53
N MET A 565 12.07 -0.07 -8.97
CA MET A 565 11.48 -0.70 -7.79
C MET A 565 12.52 -0.74 -6.67
N LYS A 566 12.06 -0.56 -5.42
CA LYS A 566 12.89 -0.57 -4.22
C LYS A 566 12.51 -1.75 -3.33
N VAL A 567 13.51 -2.43 -2.80
CA VAL A 567 13.34 -3.60 -1.92
C VAL A 567 14.25 -3.44 -0.70
N GLY A 568 13.68 -3.48 0.51
CA GLY A 568 14.44 -3.46 1.75
C GLY A 568 15.21 -4.77 1.96
N ILE A 569 16.48 -4.67 2.32
CA ILE A 569 17.37 -5.83 2.48
C ILE A 569 18.14 -5.84 3.80
N SER A 570 17.97 -4.86 4.69
CA SER A 570 18.77 -4.76 5.93
C SER A 570 18.66 -6.03 6.81
N GLU A 571 17.44 -6.47 7.12
CA GLU A 571 17.23 -7.66 7.96
C GLU A 571 17.69 -8.95 7.23
N ILE A 572 17.71 -8.96 5.89
CA ILE A 572 18.21 -10.10 5.11
C ILE A 572 19.72 -10.18 5.25
N LEU A 573 20.41 -9.05 5.10
CA LEU A 573 21.86 -8.98 5.26
C LEU A 573 22.32 -9.38 6.67
N GLU A 574 21.54 -9.05 7.69
CA GLU A 574 21.78 -9.50 9.06
C GLU A 574 21.67 -11.03 9.18
N ASP A 575 20.55 -11.62 8.73
CA ASP A 575 20.31 -13.06 8.85
C ASP A 575 21.26 -13.91 8.00
N LEU A 576 21.68 -13.37 6.86
CA LEU A 576 22.69 -13.99 5.99
C LEU A 576 24.12 -13.67 6.41
N GLN A 577 24.34 -12.96 7.53
CA GLN A 577 25.65 -12.54 8.03
C GLN A 577 26.52 -11.85 6.97
N ALA A 578 25.89 -11.09 6.08
CA ALA A 578 26.50 -10.39 4.96
C ALA A 578 26.69 -8.89 5.23
N GLY A 579 26.41 -8.43 6.45
CA GLY A 579 26.46 -7.01 6.84
C GLY A 579 27.84 -6.33 6.69
N GLU A 580 28.93 -7.11 6.67
CA GLU A 580 30.31 -6.63 6.47
C GLU A 580 30.87 -6.92 5.07
N ASP A 581 30.12 -7.60 4.21
CA ASP A 581 30.59 -7.94 2.85
C ASP A 581 30.61 -6.66 1.98
N GLU A 582 31.65 -6.45 1.17
CA GLU A 582 31.74 -5.28 0.28
C GLU A 582 30.74 -5.33 -0.89
N SER A 583 30.31 -6.54 -1.25
CA SER A 583 29.36 -6.81 -2.32
C SER A 583 28.50 -8.02 -1.98
N ILE A 584 27.34 -8.10 -2.62
CA ILE A 584 26.39 -9.23 -2.49
C ILE A 584 26.00 -9.74 -3.86
N TRP A 585 25.54 -10.99 -3.93
CA TRP A 585 24.93 -11.54 -5.13
C TRP A 585 23.43 -11.26 -5.13
N VAL A 586 22.92 -10.79 -6.25
CA VAL A 586 21.49 -10.55 -6.47
C VAL A 586 21.02 -11.41 -7.63
N SER A 587 19.95 -12.17 -7.41
CA SER A 587 19.33 -13.00 -8.45
C SER A 587 17.94 -12.47 -8.78
N LEU A 588 17.71 -12.13 -10.05
CA LEU A 588 16.39 -11.85 -10.60
C LEU A 588 15.88 -13.14 -11.24
N VAL A 589 14.91 -13.80 -10.60
CA VAL A 589 14.36 -15.07 -11.04
C VAL A 589 13.04 -14.80 -11.75
N PRO A 590 12.99 -14.83 -13.10
CA PRO A 590 11.72 -14.66 -13.82
C PRO A 590 10.74 -15.75 -13.43
N ARG A 591 9.48 -15.36 -13.25
CA ARG A 591 8.37 -16.29 -12.99
C ARG A 591 7.38 -16.21 -14.14
N GLY A 592 6.91 -17.37 -14.56
CA GLY A 592 5.95 -17.51 -15.63
C GLY A 592 6.42 -17.23 -17.03
N GLY A 593 5.50 -17.46 -17.96
CA GLY A 593 5.77 -17.49 -19.41
C GLY A 593 6.02 -16.12 -20.04
N THR A 594 6.14 -15.05 -19.26
CA THR A 594 6.33 -13.67 -19.75
C THR A 594 7.71 -13.09 -19.45
N ALA A 595 8.64 -13.96 -19.01
CA ALA A 595 10.09 -13.77 -18.93
C ALA A 595 10.66 -12.95 -20.10
N ASN A 596 10.36 -13.35 -21.34
CA ASN A 596 10.90 -12.72 -22.56
C ASN A 596 10.34 -11.31 -22.83
N ALA A 597 9.25 -10.93 -22.15
CA ALA A 597 8.59 -9.64 -22.28
C ALA A 597 9.09 -8.62 -21.24
N THR A 598 10.00 -9.01 -20.33
CA THR A 598 10.48 -8.15 -19.23
C THR A 598 11.96 -7.80 -19.41
N ARG A 599 12.28 -6.51 -19.29
CA ARG A 599 13.65 -5.99 -19.33
C ARG A 599 13.98 -5.20 -18.08
N VAL A 600 15.23 -5.26 -17.64
CA VAL A 600 15.78 -4.55 -16.48
C VAL A 600 17.09 -3.88 -16.89
N ASP A 601 17.24 -2.58 -16.61
CA ASP A 601 18.40 -1.78 -17.06
C ASP A 601 19.55 -1.79 -16.04
N GLY A 602 19.32 -2.17 -14.79
CA GLY A 602 20.38 -2.22 -13.79
C GLY A 602 19.92 -2.60 -12.39
N ILE A 603 20.89 -2.80 -11.51
CA ILE A 603 20.67 -2.99 -10.08
C ILE A 603 21.72 -2.20 -9.31
N ARG A 604 21.29 -1.49 -8.27
CA ARG A 604 22.18 -0.82 -7.33
C ARG A 604 21.65 -0.88 -5.91
N ILE A 605 22.48 -0.50 -4.95
CA ILE A 605 22.09 -0.40 -3.54
C ILE A 605 22.21 1.06 -3.10
N GLU A 606 21.24 1.52 -2.30
CA GLU A 606 21.26 2.83 -1.65
C GLU A 606 20.81 2.73 -0.19
N TYR A 607 21.06 3.78 0.58
CA TYR A 607 20.50 3.92 1.93
C TYR A 607 19.27 4.81 1.91
N MET A 608 18.16 4.32 2.47
CA MET A 608 16.88 5.01 2.60
C MET A 608 16.65 5.44 4.05
N GLN A 609 16.21 6.68 4.24
CA GLN A 609 15.88 7.23 5.56
C GLN A 609 14.46 6.91 6.01
#